data_AF-A0A7C2VZT5-F1
#
_entry.id   AF-A0A7C2VZT5-F1
#
_cell.length_a   1.000
_cell.length_b   1.000
_cell.length_c   1.000
_cell.angle_alpha   90.00
_cell.angle_beta   90.00
_cell.angle_gamma   90.00
#
_symmetry.space_group_name_H-M   'P 1'
#
loop_
_entity.id
_entity.type
_entity.pdbx_description
1 polymer ?
#
loop_
_entity_poly.entity_id
_entity_poly.type
_entity_poly.pdbx_seq_one_letter_code
_entity_poly.pdbx_strand_id
1 'polypeptide(L)'
;MPRPYLTVEGGCGIFSTEIPQGGPMMRYSSTEEKLLEFMAEIEVIDAHEHLPPERVRVSFKVDVMTLFSHYTRTDFISAGMSPQDYERMINPEEPLEERWKIFKPFFKFIRYGSYARPALIAVKEFYGFDDITDDNYMAISERMMAENTQGIYKRILWDKCHIRAVLTQAGRTDYDLDYLIPLMPMDTYASVRSAEEVEKRAENLNVQVRDLDDYLQLARKGIERWKSEGAVGLKTRAQPNDPPDRKAAEEAFKKILNGGKGANLKALYDYLVNEIMEICADLDMVVAVHAGMWGDFRVLDPKHMIPVFPRHPRTRFDLYHMGMPWVRDTGVIG
;
A
#
# COMPACT_ATOMS: atom_id res chain seq x y z
N MET A 1 47.82 -16.11 -30.55
CA MET A 1 46.86 -17.23 -30.66
C MET A 1 45.44 -16.69 -30.55
N PRO A 2 44.71 -16.59 -31.66
CA PRO A 2 43.26 -16.43 -31.69
C PRO A 2 42.58 -17.80 -31.83
N ARG A 3 41.38 -18.00 -31.26
CA ARG A 3 40.50 -19.12 -31.63
C ARG A 3 39.43 -18.61 -32.59
N PRO A 4 39.17 -19.31 -33.72
CA PRO A 4 38.23 -18.91 -34.73
C PRO A 4 36.81 -19.48 -34.51
N TYR A 5 35.89 -18.77 -35.14
CA TYR A 5 34.53 -19.09 -35.60
C TYR A 5 34.09 -20.56 -35.64
N LEU A 6 32.86 -20.79 -35.17
CA LEU A 6 31.99 -21.88 -35.63
C LEU A 6 30.78 -21.24 -36.33
N THR A 7 30.80 -21.32 -37.65
CA THR A 7 29.63 -21.20 -38.52
C THR A 7 28.80 -22.47 -38.43
N VAL A 8 27.48 -22.33 -38.35
CA VAL A 8 26.52 -23.38 -38.73
C VAL A 8 25.50 -22.72 -39.65
N GLU A 9 25.57 -23.06 -40.93
CA GLU A 9 24.47 -22.89 -41.88
C GLU A 9 23.44 -24.00 -41.65
N GLY A 10 22.15 -23.66 -41.76
CA GLY A 10 21.10 -24.67 -41.82
C GLY A 10 19.69 -24.11 -41.71
N GLY A 11 18.97 -24.09 -42.84
CA GLY A 11 17.54 -24.39 -42.86
C GLY A 11 16.57 -23.22 -42.84
N CYS A 12 16.10 -22.86 -44.04
CA CYS A 12 14.78 -22.26 -44.23
C CYS A 12 13.72 -23.19 -43.61
N GLY A 13 13.06 -22.75 -42.54
CA GLY A 13 12.00 -23.46 -41.86
C GLY A 13 10.92 -22.47 -41.47
N ILE A 14 9.76 -22.61 -42.08
CA ILE A 14 8.56 -21.81 -41.88
C ILE A 14 8.17 -21.92 -40.40
N PHE A 15 8.33 -20.86 -39.61
CA PHE A 15 7.77 -20.80 -38.27
C PHE A 15 6.26 -20.61 -38.40
N SER A 16 5.52 -21.70 -38.25
CA SER A 16 4.07 -21.67 -38.07
C SER A 16 3.76 -20.81 -36.83
N THR A 17 3.02 -19.73 -37.04
CA THR A 17 2.39 -18.93 -36.01
C THR A 17 1.17 -19.69 -35.46
N GLU A 18 1.41 -20.73 -34.68
CA GLU A 18 0.39 -21.32 -33.83
C GLU A 18 0.91 -21.33 -32.41
N ILE A 19 0.46 -20.33 -31.64
CA ILE A 19 0.56 -20.32 -30.19
C ILE A 19 -0.28 -21.50 -29.70
N PRO A 20 0.27 -22.46 -28.93
CA PRO A 20 -0.53 -23.55 -28.40
C PRO A 20 -1.60 -22.99 -27.47
N GLN A 21 -2.85 -22.96 -27.95
CA GLN A 21 -4.01 -22.80 -27.07
C GLN A 21 -4.18 -24.11 -26.31
N GLY A 22 -4.11 -24.04 -24.97
CA GLY A 22 -4.39 -25.18 -24.10
C GLY A 22 -3.13 -25.82 -23.51
N GLY A 23 -2.42 -25.08 -22.67
CA GLY A 23 -1.62 -25.73 -21.62
C GLY A 23 -2.54 -26.57 -20.73
N PRO A 24 -2.06 -27.70 -20.16
CA PRO A 24 -2.89 -28.54 -19.31
C PRO A 24 -3.44 -27.72 -18.14
N MET A 25 -4.76 -27.61 -18.08
CA MET A 25 -5.47 -27.09 -16.92
C MET A 25 -4.95 -27.85 -15.70
N MET A 26 -4.37 -27.15 -14.71
CA MET A 26 -3.92 -27.80 -13.49
C MET A 26 -5.08 -28.61 -12.91
N ARG A 27 -4.92 -29.94 -12.88
CA ARG A 27 -5.87 -30.81 -12.21
C ARG A 27 -5.46 -30.88 -10.75
N TYR A 28 -6.24 -30.22 -9.91
CA TYR A 28 -6.12 -30.33 -8.48
C TYR A 28 -6.43 -31.77 -8.06
N SER A 29 -5.76 -32.26 -7.03
CA SER A 29 -6.17 -33.45 -6.30
C SER A 29 -7.49 -33.20 -5.56
N SER A 30 -8.21 -34.26 -5.22
CA SER A 30 -9.44 -34.14 -4.43
C SER A 30 -9.23 -33.50 -3.06
N THR A 31 -8.01 -33.51 -2.53
CA THR A 31 -7.67 -32.81 -1.29
C THR A 31 -7.50 -31.31 -1.55
N GLU A 32 -6.80 -30.93 -2.62
CA GLU A 32 -6.66 -29.53 -3.02
C GLU A 32 -8.00 -28.91 -3.38
N GLU A 33 -8.88 -29.62 -4.09
CA GLU A 33 -10.25 -29.16 -4.40
C GLU A 33 -11.03 -28.84 -3.12
N LYS A 34 -11.07 -29.77 -2.16
CA LYS A 34 -11.75 -29.56 -0.87
C LYS A 34 -11.18 -28.40 -0.07
N LEU A 35 -9.86 -28.23 -0.09
CA LEU A 35 -9.20 -27.10 0.59
C LEU A 35 -9.54 -25.77 -0.09
N LEU A 36 -9.55 -25.72 -1.42
CA LEU A 36 -9.92 -24.53 -2.17
C LEU A 36 -11.39 -24.16 -1.97
N GLU A 37 -12.31 -25.14 -2.00
CA GLU A 37 -13.72 -24.96 -1.68
C GLU A 37 -13.89 -24.39 -0.27
N PHE A 38 -13.22 -24.97 0.73
CA PHE A 38 -13.28 -24.46 2.09
C PHE A 38 -12.72 -23.03 2.19
N MET A 39 -11.54 -22.77 1.60
CA MET A 39 -10.91 -21.45 1.64
C MET A 39 -11.73 -20.36 0.95
N ALA A 40 -12.48 -20.71 -0.10
CA ALA A 40 -13.37 -19.78 -0.80
C ALA A 40 -14.53 -19.27 0.08
N GLU A 41 -14.93 -20.05 1.09
CA GLU A 41 -16.01 -19.70 2.02
C GLU A 41 -15.54 -18.93 3.27
N ILE A 42 -14.21 -18.80 3.47
CA ILE A 42 -13.66 -18.12 4.65
C ILE A 42 -13.95 -16.62 4.56
N GLU A 43 -14.51 -16.07 5.64
CA GLU A 43 -14.61 -14.62 5.81
C GLU A 43 -13.21 -14.00 5.94
N VAL A 44 -12.96 -12.96 5.15
CA VAL A 44 -11.66 -12.30 5.05
C VAL A 44 -11.64 -11.04 5.91
N ILE A 45 -10.54 -10.82 6.62
CA ILE A 45 -10.20 -9.52 7.17
C ILE A 45 -9.06 -8.98 6.32
N ASP A 46 -9.33 -7.92 5.57
CA ASP A 46 -8.31 -7.26 4.78
C ASP A 46 -7.45 -6.38 5.69
N ALA A 47 -6.24 -6.87 5.99
CA ALA A 47 -5.33 -6.24 6.93
C ALA A 47 -4.64 -4.98 6.38
N HIS A 48 -4.75 -4.69 5.08
CA HIS A 48 -4.09 -3.52 4.49
C HIS A 48 -4.79 -3.06 3.22
N GLU A 49 -5.42 -1.88 3.27
CA GLU A 49 -5.87 -1.20 2.07
C GLU A 49 -5.67 0.32 2.06
N HIS A 50 -5.81 0.93 0.88
CA HIS A 50 -5.79 2.39 0.69
C HIS A 50 -7.11 2.92 0.12
N LEU A 51 -8.21 2.17 0.27
CA LEU A 51 -9.53 2.61 -0.13
C LEU A 51 -9.92 3.94 0.55
N PRO A 52 -10.43 4.92 -0.22
CA PRO A 52 -11.08 6.10 0.36
C PRO A 52 -12.49 5.74 0.86
N PRO A 53 -13.21 6.67 1.53
CA PRO A 53 -14.64 6.50 1.80
C PRO A 53 -15.42 6.32 0.50
N GLU A 54 -16.54 5.59 0.56
CA GLU A 54 -17.31 5.23 -0.64
C GLU A 54 -17.77 6.48 -1.41
N ARG A 55 -18.20 7.54 -0.71
CA ARG A 55 -18.59 8.81 -1.35
C ARG A 55 -17.49 9.44 -2.20
N VAL A 56 -16.23 9.24 -1.80
CA VAL A 56 -15.08 9.71 -2.57
C VAL A 56 -14.84 8.77 -3.75
N ARG A 57 -14.87 7.45 -3.53
CA ARG A 57 -14.69 6.45 -4.60
C ARG A 57 -15.65 6.65 -5.76
N VAL A 58 -16.93 6.90 -5.48
CA VAL A 58 -17.97 7.06 -6.51
C VAL A 58 -17.88 8.42 -7.25
N SER A 59 -17.17 9.39 -6.67
CA SER A 59 -16.89 10.68 -7.34
C SER A 59 -15.81 10.60 -8.42
N PHE A 60 -15.03 9.52 -8.45
CA PHE A 60 -13.96 9.35 -9.43
C PHE A 60 -14.50 9.08 -10.83
N LYS A 61 -13.89 9.71 -11.83
CA LYS A 61 -14.04 9.31 -13.22
C LYS A 61 -13.21 8.03 -13.44
N VAL A 62 -13.90 6.91 -13.64
CA VAL A 62 -13.25 5.60 -13.84
C VAL A 62 -13.45 5.07 -15.25
N ASP A 63 -12.44 4.35 -15.72
CA ASP A 63 -12.39 3.67 -17.02
C ASP A 63 -11.42 2.47 -16.93
N VAL A 64 -11.26 1.72 -18.02
CA VAL A 64 -10.41 0.52 -18.04
C VAL A 64 -8.96 0.77 -17.60
N MET A 65 -8.40 1.98 -17.82
CA MET A 65 -7.03 2.31 -17.40
C MET A 65 -6.91 2.51 -15.90
N THR A 66 -8.04 2.76 -15.21
CA THR A 66 -8.07 2.84 -13.74
C THR A 66 -7.55 1.55 -13.10
N LEU A 67 -7.75 0.41 -13.75
CA LEU A 67 -7.26 -0.89 -13.29
C LEU A 67 -5.72 -1.03 -13.32
N PHE A 68 -5.03 -0.09 -13.98
CA PHE A 68 -3.59 -0.12 -14.23
C PHE A 68 -2.85 1.09 -13.64
N SER A 69 -3.49 1.85 -12.75
CA SER A 69 -2.95 3.13 -12.24
C SER A 69 -1.95 3.00 -11.09
N HIS A 70 -1.84 1.82 -10.46
CA HIS A 70 -1.03 1.61 -9.27
C HIS A 70 0.19 0.71 -9.54
N TYR A 71 0.10 -0.59 -9.22
CA TYR A 71 1.27 -1.47 -9.19
C TYR A 71 1.89 -1.80 -10.57
N THR A 72 1.15 -1.60 -11.65
CA THR A 72 1.63 -1.87 -13.02
C THR A 72 2.59 -0.80 -13.55
N ARG A 73 2.80 0.32 -12.84
CA ARG A 73 3.74 1.38 -13.23
C ARG A 73 5.14 0.83 -13.53
N THR A 74 5.69 0.06 -12.60
CA THR A 74 7.04 -0.50 -12.74
C THR A 74 7.11 -1.51 -13.89
N ASP A 75 6.05 -2.30 -14.09
CA ASP A 75 5.96 -3.27 -15.19
C ASP A 75 5.97 -2.57 -16.54
N PHE A 76 5.17 -1.51 -16.70
CA PHE A 76 5.12 -0.72 -17.94
C PHE A 76 6.45 -0.04 -18.26
N ILE A 77 7.06 0.63 -17.26
CA ILE A 77 8.35 1.30 -17.44
C ILE A 77 9.43 0.29 -17.81
N SER A 78 9.43 -0.88 -17.15
CA SER A 78 10.39 -1.96 -17.44
C SER A 78 10.16 -2.61 -18.81
N ALA A 79 8.93 -2.56 -19.33
CA ALA A 79 8.58 -2.97 -20.70
C ALA A 79 8.96 -1.90 -21.76
N GLY A 80 9.52 -0.77 -21.35
CA GLY A 80 10.00 0.29 -22.25
C GLY A 80 9.07 1.51 -22.41
N MET A 81 7.98 1.59 -21.64
CA MET A 81 7.13 2.78 -21.61
C MET A 81 7.87 3.94 -20.90
N SER A 82 7.82 5.15 -21.43
CA SER A 82 8.39 6.30 -20.72
C SER A 82 7.57 6.64 -19.47
N PRO A 83 8.17 7.17 -18.39
CA PRO A 83 7.41 7.63 -17.23
C PRO A 83 6.34 8.67 -17.62
N GLN A 84 6.64 9.55 -18.57
CA GLN A 84 5.70 10.57 -19.06
C GLN A 84 4.50 9.93 -19.75
N ASP A 85 4.72 8.92 -20.59
CA ASP A 85 3.63 8.19 -21.24
C ASP A 85 2.78 7.43 -20.23
N TYR A 86 3.37 6.87 -19.17
CA TYR A 86 2.61 6.25 -18.09
C TYR A 86 1.70 7.26 -17.39
N GLU A 87 2.22 8.43 -16.99
CA GLU A 87 1.41 9.47 -16.35
C GLU A 87 0.24 9.92 -17.25
N ARG A 88 0.48 10.05 -18.56
CA ARG A 88 -0.58 10.35 -19.54
C ARG A 88 -1.59 9.21 -19.68
N MET A 89 -1.13 7.96 -19.76
CA MET A 89 -1.98 6.77 -19.89
C MET A 89 -2.99 6.65 -18.74
N ILE A 90 -2.58 6.98 -17.51
CA ILE A 90 -3.45 6.87 -16.32
C ILE A 90 -4.27 8.12 -16.05
N ASN A 91 -4.05 9.22 -16.78
CA ASN A 91 -4.72 10.49 -16.56
C ASN A 91 -6.18 10.46 -17.06
N PRO A 92 -7.21 10.51 -16.19
CA PRO A 92 -8.61 10.42 -16.59
C PRO A 92 -9.10 11.64 -17.39
N GLU A 93 -8.35 12.75 -17.41
CA GLU A 93 -8.70 13.96 -18.16
C GLU A 93 -8.34 13.87 -19.65
N GLU A 94 -7.43 12.97 -20.03
CA GLU A 94 -7.10 12.72 -21.44
C GLU A 94 -8.14 11.79 -22.10
N PRO A 95 -8.42 11.95 -23.41
CA PRO A 95 -9.32 11.06 -24.14
C PRO A 95 -8.87 9.60 -24.05
N LEU A 96 -9.83 8.70 -23.83
CA LEU A 96 -9.55 7.29 -23.60
C LEU A 96 -8.89 6.64 -24.83
N GLU A 97 -9.24 7.05 -26.03
CA GLU A 97 -8.66 6.56 -27.28
C GLU A 97 -7.17 6.89 -27.38
N GLU A 98 -6.74 8.07 -26.94
CA GLU A 98 -5.33 8.46 -26.94
C GLU A 98 -4.54 7.69 -25.87
N ARG A 99 -5.14 7.47 -24.70
CA ARG A 99 -4.57 6.65 -23.63
C ARG A 99 -4.47 5.19 -24.03
N TRP A 100 -5.45 4.66 -24.76
CA TRP A 100 -5.45 3.29 -25.30
C TRP A 100 -4.28 3.07 -26.28
N LYS A 101 -4.01 4.04 -27.17
CA LYS A 101 -2.86 4.00 -28.08
C LYS A 101 -1.51 3.90 -27.35
N ILE A 102 -1.40 4.55 -26.18
CA ILE A 102 -0.21 4.46 -25.32
C ILE A 102 -0.16 3.10 -24.62
N PHE A 103 -1.28 2.63 -24.05
CA PHE A 103 -1.37 1.40 -23.27
C PHE A 103 -1.07 0.14 -24.09
N LYS A 104 -1.75 -0.01 -25.22
CA LYS A 104 -1.84 -1.27 -25.98
C LYS A 104 -0.47 -1.86 -26.37
N PRO A 105 0.51 -1.10 -26.89
CA PRO A 105 1.80 -1.65 -27.29
C PRO A 105 2.55 -2.35 -26.15
N PHE A 106 2.32 -1.92 -24.91
CA PHE A 106 3.02 -2.43 -23.74
C PHE A 106 2.22 -3.47 -22.95
N PHE A 107 0.89 -3.44 -23.02
CA PHE A 107 0.03 -4.38 -22.29
C PHE A 107 0.39 -5.84 -22.58
N LYS A 108 0.72 -6.18 -23.83
CA LYS A 108 1.14 -7.54 -24.22
C LYS A 108 2.34 -8.08 -23.45
N PHE A 109 3.22 -7.20 -22.94
CA PHE A 109 4.41 -7.60 -22.18
C PHE A 109 4.11 -7.79 -20.70
N ILE A 110 3.18 -7.01 -20.14
CA ILE A 110 2.90 -7.02 -18.70
C ILE A 110 1.71 -7.91 -18.32
N ARG A 111 0.84 -8.28 -19.28
CA ARG A 111 -0.45 -8.95 -19.01
C ARG A 111 -0.36 -10.28 -18.26
N TYR A 112 0.80 -10.94 -18.30
CA TYR A 112 1.06 -12.19 -17.58
C TYR A 112 1.69 -11.98 -16.20
N GLY A 113 1.99 -10.73 -15.82
CA GLY A 113 2.53 -10.35 -14.53
C GLY A 113 1.49 -10.40 -13.41
N SER A 114 1.97 -10.55 -12.17
CA SER A 114 1.12 -10.62 -10.98
C SER A 114 0.25 -9.38 -10.78
N TYR A 115 0.71 -8.19 -11.21
CA TYR A 115 -0.03 -6.95 -11.04
C TYR A 115 -1.09 -6.70 -12.12
N ALA A 116 -0.94 -7.27 -13.32
CA ALA A 116 -1.96 -7.19 -14.36
C ALA A 116 -3.09 -8.22 -14.16
N ARG A 117 -2.81 -9.34 -13.47
CA ARG A 117 -3.77 -10.41 -13.24
C ARG A 117 -5.05 -9.94 -12.51
N PRO A 118 -5.01 -9.15 -11.42
CA PRO A 118 -6.21 -8.63 -10.77
C PRO A 118 -7.08 -7.79 -11.70
N ALA A 119 -6.48 -6.99 -12.59
CA ALA A 119 -7.22 -6.20 -13.57
C ALA A 119 -8.02 -7.09 -14.54
N LEU A 120 -7.39 -8.14 -15.08
CA LEU A 120 -8.05 -9.11 -15.96
C LEU A 120 -9.17 -9.90 -15.25
N ILE A 121 -8.95 -10.29 -13.98
CA ILE A 121 -9.99 -10.92 -13.16
C ILE A 121 -11.16 -9.96 -12.98
N ALA A 122 -10.91 -8.68 -12.68
CA ALA A 122 -11.97 -7.70 -12.49
C ALA A 122 -12.79 -7.47 -13.76
N VAL A 123 -12.12 -7.37 -14.92
CA VAL A 123 -12.76 -7.23 -16.24
C VAL A 123 -13.71 -8.38 -16.53
N LYS A 124 -13.31 -9.60 -16.17
CA LYS A 124 -14.15 -10.79 -16.34
C LYS A 124 -15.29 -10.86 -15.32
N GLU A 125 -14.95 -10.78 -14.03
CA GLU A 125 -15.88 -11.07 -12.94
C GLU A 125 -16.92 -9.97 -12.70
N PHE A 126 -16.55 -8.71 -12.93
CA PHE A 126 -17.44 -7.57 -12.66
C PHE A 126 -18.01 -6.94 -13.93
N TYR A 127 -17.25 -6.93 -15.03
CA TYR A 127 -17.67 -6.22 -16.25
C TYR A 127 -18.09 -7.14 -17.39
N GLY A 128 -17.88 -8.46 -17.27
CA GLY A 128 -18.39 -9.46 -18.20
C GLY A 128 -17.60 -9.63 -19.50
N PHE A 129 -16.33 -9.26 -19.51
CA PHE A 129 -15.45 -9.39 -20.68
C PHE A 129 -14.29 -10.35 -20.39
N ASP A 130 -13.98 -11.27 -21.32
CA ASP A 130 -12.91 -12.25 -21.10
C ASP A 130 -11.49 -11.68 -21.23
N ASP A 131 -11.32 -10.57 -21.96
CA ASP A 131 -10.03 -9.90 -22.18
C ASP A 131 -10.23 -8.39 -22.44
N ILE A 132 -9.14 -7.65 -22.54
CA ILE A 132 -9.12 -6.23 -22.93
C ILE A 132 -8.52 -6.12 -24.34
N THR A 133 -9.31 -5.62 -25.29
CA THR A 133 -8.97 -5.57 -26.72
C THR A 133 -9.38 -4.23 -27.34
N ASP A 134 -8.98 -4.00 -28.60
CA ASP A 134 -9.41 -2.82 -29.37
C ASP A 134 -10.92 -2.71 -29.51
N ASP A 135 -11.62 -3.85 -29.51
CA ASP A 135 -13.06 -3.91 -29.77
C ASP A 135 -13.90 -3.65 -28.53
N ASN A 136 -13.32 -3.74 -27.32
CA ASN A 136 -14.09 -3.73 -26.07
C ASN A 136 -13.62 -2.75 -24.98
N TYR A 137 -12.45 -2.10 -25.10
CA TYR A 137 -11.94 -1.21 -24.05
C TYR A 137 -12.90 -0.04 -23.72
N MET A 138 -13.65 0.45 -24.71
CA MET A 138 -14.70 1.46 -24.54
C MET A 138 -15.89 0.88 -23.76
N ALA A 139 -16.40 -0.28 -24.18
CA ALA A 139 -17.54 -0.94 -23.52
C ALA A 139 -17.23 -1.33 -22.07
N ILE A 140 -16.00 -1.80 -21.80
CA ILE A 140 -15.52 -2.04 -20.43
C ILE A 140 -15.58 -0.73 -19.62
N SER A 141 -15.10 0.37 -20.19
CA SER A 141 -15.05 1.67 -19.51
C SER A 141 -16.44 2.24 -19.23
N GLU A 142 -17.37 2.11 -20.18
CA GLU A 142 -18.78 2.46 -19.99
C GLU A 142 -19.42 1.63 -18.86
N ARG A 143 -19.16 0.32 -18.82
CA ARG A 143 -19.64 -0.56 -17.76
C ARG A 143 -19.06 -0.19 -16.40
N MET A 144 -17.76 0.06 -16.33
CA MET A 144 -17.07 0.53 -15.12
C MET A 144 -17.69 1.81 -14.58
N MET A 145 -17.95 2.78 -15.46
CA MET A 145 -18.58 4.04 -15.07
C MET A 145 -20.01 3.82 -14.57
N ALA A 146 -20.81 3.03 -15.28
CA ALA A 146 -22.19 2.74 -14.92
C ALA A 146 -22.32 2.02 -13.57
N GLU A 147 -21.34 1.16 -13.23
CA GLU A 147 -21.32 0.43 -11.96
C GLU A 147 -20.67 1.20 -10.80
N ASN A 148 -20.07 2.38 -11.07
CA ASN A 148 -19.45 3.24 -10.08
C ASN A 148 -20.48 4.02 -9.25
N THR A 149 -21.30 3.29 -8.51
CA THR A 149 -22.45 3.80 -7.75
C THR A 149 -22.34 3.44 -6.28
N GLN A 150 -23.10 4.13 -5.43
CA GLN A 150 -23.19 3.81 -4.00
C GLN A 150 -23.48 2.30 -3.77
N GLY A 151 -22.88 1.73 -2.74
CA GLY A 151 -22.93 0.29 -2.45
C GLY A 151 -21.93 -0.55 -3.23
N ILE A 152 -21.04 0.06 -4.04
CA ILE A 152 -19.97 -0.65 -4.76
C ILE A 152 -19.07 -1.42 -3.80
N TYR A 153 -18.73 -0.87 -2.64
CA TYR A 153 -17.90 -1.56 -1.66
C TYR A 153 -18.59 -2.76 -1.07
N LYS A 154 -19.89 -2.69 -0.78
CA LYS A 154 -20.64 -3.87 -0.34
C LYS A 154 -20.66 -4.95 -1.42
N ARG A 155 -20.99 -4.59 -2.67
CA ARG A 155 -21.08 -5.54 -3.80
C ARG A 155 -19.76 -6.27 -4.03
N ILE A 156 -18.65 -5.56 -3.96
CA ILE A 156 -17.33 -6.12 -4.24
C ILE A 156 -16.75 -6.79 -2.99
N LEU A 157 -16.58 -6.04 -1.90
CA LEU A 157 -15.86 -6.51 -0.73
C LEU A 157 -16.65 -7.59 0.02
N TRP A 158 -17.95 -7.38 0.28
CA TRP A 158 -18.76 -8.37 1.00
C TRP A 158 -19.30 -9.45 0.07
N ASP A 159 -20.14 -9.04 -0.89
CA ASP A 159 -20.98 -9.99 -1.61
C ASP A 159 -20.15 -10.90 -2.54
N LYS A 160 -19.00 -10.42 -3.04
CA LYS A 160 -18.10 -11.20 -3.92
C LYS A 160 -16.84 -11.71 -3.23
N CYS A 161 -16.20 -10.89 -2.39
CA CYS A 161 -14.89 -11.22 -1.81
C CYS A 161 -14.96 -11.71 -0.36
N HIS A 162 -16.13 -11.71 0.28
CA HIS A 162 -16.32 -12.14 1.68
C HIS A 162 -15.46 -11.36 2.70
N ILE A 163 -15.04 -10.13 2.38
CA ILE A 163 -14.17 -9.28 3.21
C ILE A 163 -14.98 -8.52 4.26
N ARG A 164 -15.05 -9.02 5.49
CA ARG A 164 -15.89 -8.43 6.56
C ARG A 164 -15.38 -7.12 7.14
N ALA A 165 -14.07 -6.92 7.16
CA ALA A 165 -13.46 -5.68 7.61
C ALA A 165 -12.21 -5.37 6.78
N VAL A 166 -11.94 -4.07 6.62
CA VAL A 166 -10.82 -3.54 5.86
C VAL A 166 -10.05 -2.55 6.72
N LEU A 167 -8.77 -2.82 6.95
CA LEU A 167 -7.88 -1.91 7.64
C LEU A 167 -7.29 -0.90 6.64
N THR A 168 -7.86 0.29 6.62
CA THR A 168 -7.48 1.37 5.72
C THR A 168 -6.30 2.17 6.26
N GLN A 169 -5.32 2.47 5.41
CA GLN A 169 -4.09 3.20 5.74
C GLN A 169 -3.94 4.43 4.85
N ALA A 170 -5.00 5.22 4.73
CA ALA A 170 -5.07 6.40 3.85
C ALA A 170 -4.88 7.74 4.59
N GLY A 171 -4.48 7.72 5.87
CA GLY A 171 -4.21 8.93 6.65
C GLY A 171 -5.45 9.78 6.95
N ARG A 172 -6.61 9.13 7.09
CA ARG A 172 -7.92 9.76 7.30
C ARG A 172 -8.83 8.88 8.17
N THR A 173 -9.84 9.48 8.78
CA THR A 173 -10.80 8.80 9.68
C THR A 173 -12.27 9.05 9.29
N ASP A 174 -12.53 9.84 8.26
CA ASP A 174 -13.87 10.25 7.82
C ASP A 174 -14.56 9.19 6.92
N TYR A 175 -14.51 7.93 7.33
CA TYR A 175 -15.12 6.80 6.64
C TYR A 175 -16.63 6.72 6.88
N ASP A 176 -17.37 6.42 5.81
CA ASP A 176 -18.84 6.37 5.82
C ASP A 176 -19.39 4.96 6.16
N LEU A 177 -18.51 3.98 6.38
CA LEU A 177 -18.83 2.56 6.52
C LEU A 177 -18.02 1.96 7.67
N ASP A 178 -18.69 1.37 8.66
CA ASP A 178 -18.08 0.87 9.91
C ASP A 178 -17.04 -0.25 9.70
N TYR A 179 -17.08 -0.92 8.55
CA TYR A 179 -16.12 -1.96 8.19
C TYR A 179 -14.88 -1.44 7.44
N LEU A 180 -14.79 -0.13 7.18
CA LEU A 180 -13.56 0.54 6.74
C LEU A 180 -12.89 1.18 7.95
N ILE A 181 -11.95 0.45 8.54
CA ILE A 181 -11.38 0.74 9.85
C ILE A 181 -10.02 1.40 9.67
N PRO A 182 -9.78 2.63 10.17
CA PRO A 182 -8.54 3.33 9.94
C PRO A 182 -7.37 2.86 10.82
N LEU A 183 -6.19 2.82 10.20
CA LEU A 183 -4.88 2.80 10.83
C LEU A 183 -4.17 4.12 10.48
N MET A 184 -3.80 4.89 11.50
CA MET A 184 -3.29 6.25 11.30
C MET A 184 -1.76 6.29 11.25
N PRO A 185 -1.14 7.14 10.42
CA PRO A 185 0.31 7.20 10.30
C PRO A 185 0.96 7.71 11.59
N MET A 186 1.79 6.88 12.21
CA MET A 186 2.58 7.23 13.41
C MET A 186 3.48 8.43 13.15
N ASP A 187 4.03 8.53 11.93
CA ASP A 187 4.91 9.61 11.51
C ASP A 187 4.27 11.00 11.59
N THR A 188 2.93 11.11 11.61
CA THR A 188 2.26 12.40 11.85
C THR A 188 2.66 13.02 13.19
N TYR A 189 2.96 12.22 14.22
CA TYR A 189 3.43 12.73 15.51
C TYR A 189 4.90 12.38 15.81
N ALA A 190 5.50 11.44 15.08
CA ALA A 190 6.91 11.09 15.26
C ALA A 190 7.88 11.90 14.38
N SER A 191 7.48 12.28 13.16
CA SER A 191 8.33 13.00 12.21
C SER A 191 8.07 14.51 12.24
N VAL A 192 8.60 15.20 13.25
CA VAL A 192 8.51 16.66 13.37
C VAL A 192 9.69 17.34 12.70
N ARG A 193 9.43 18.22 11.72
CA ARG A 193 10.48 18.88 10.93
C ARG A 193 10.49 20.40 11.00
N SER A 194 9.40 21.03 11.47
CA SER A 194 9.31 22.49 11.57
C SER A 194 8.39 22.95 12.70
N ALA A 195 8.56 24.21 13.11
CA ALA A 195 7.63 24.89 14.03
C ALA A 195 6.22 24.99 13.43
N GLU A 196 6.10 25.28 12.13
CA GLU A 196 4.81 25.37 11.42
C GLU A 196 4.00 24.07 11.50
N GLU A 197 4.66 22.90 11.38
CA GLU A 197 3.99 21.62 11.57
C GLU A 197 3.44 21.45 13.00
N VAL A 198 4.19 21.91 14.01
CA VAL A 198 3.77 21.88 15.41
C VAL A 198 2.58 22.83 15.63
N GLU A 199 2.68 24.06 15.17
CA GLU A 199 1.64 25.09 15.27
C GLU A 199 0.33 24.63 14.62
N LYS A 200 0.39 24.12 13.39
CA LYS A 200 -0.80 23.61 12.69
C LYS A 200 -1.48 22.46 13.44
N ARG A 201 -0.70 21.53 14.02
CA ARG A 201 -1.26 20.44 14.84
C ARG A 201 -1.86 20.98 16.14
N ALA A 202 -1.20 21.96 16.75
CA ALA A 202 -1.60 22.59 18.00
C ALA A 202 -2.92 23.34 17.85
N GLU A 203 -3.07 24.12 16.78
CA GLU A 203 -4.31 24.79 16.40
C GLU A 203 -5.44 23.78 16.15
N ASN A 204 -5.19 22.74 15.35
CA ASN A 204 -6.18 21.71 15.03
C ASN A 204 -6.72 20.96 16.26
N LEU A 205 -5.94 20.89 17.33
CA LEU A 205 -6.32 20.24 18.58
C LEU A 205 -6.61 21.22 19.72
N ASN A 206 -6.51 22.52 19.47
CA ASN A 206 -6.62 23.58 20.47
C ASN A 206 -5.75 23.29 21.71
N VAL A 207 -4.46 23.08 21.48
CA VAL A 207 -3.41 22.86 22.49
C VAL A 207 -2.32 23.92 22.32
N GLN A 208 -1.66 24.33 23.39
CA GLN A 208 -0.46 25.17 23.30
C GLN A 208 0.78 24.30 23.42
N VAL A 209 1.82 24.60 22.62
CA VAL A 209 3.09 23.86 22.64
C VAL A 209 4.25 24.82 22.85
N ARG A 210 4.94 24.71 23.99
CA ARG A 210 6.12 25.52 24.33
C ARG A 210 7.40 24.69 24.40
N ASP A 211 7.27 23.40 24.70
CA ASP A 211 8.37 22.47 24.86
C ASP A 211 7.98 21.05 24.43
N LEU A 212 8.90 20.10 24.63
CA LEU A 212 8.70 18.72 24.24
C LEU A 212 7.57 18.05 25.04
N ASP A 213 7.38 18.40 26.31
CA ASP A 213 6.36 17.79 27.16
C ASP A 213 4.94 18.23 26.70
N ASP A 214 4.76 19.51 26.38
CA ASP A 214 3.52 20.00 25.77
C ASP A 214 3.27 19.30 24.41
N TYR A 215 4.32 19.02 23.63
CA TYR A 215 4.19 18.31 22.37
C TYR A 215 3.77 16.84 22.55
N LEU A 216 4.27 16.15 23.57
CA LEU A 216 3.83 14.79 23.91
C LEU A 216 2.35 14.75 24.31
N GLN A 217 1.87 15.76 25.04
CA GLN A 217 0.44 15.91 25.36
C GLN A 217 -0.39 16.14 24.11
N LEU A 218 0.10 16.98 23.19
CA LEU A 218 -0.53 17.18 21.89
C LEU A 218 -0.60 15.87 21.09
N ALA A 219 0.48 15.10 21.03
CA ALA A 219 0.52 13.82 20.33
C ALA A 219 -0.49 12.82 20.92
N ARG A 220 -0.53 12.69 22.25
CA ARG A 220 -1.52 11.87 22.95
C ARG A 220 -2.95 12.28 22.60
N LYS A 221 -3.27 13.58 22.72
CA LYS A 221 -4.61 14.10 22.41
C LYS A 221 -5.01 13.84 20.95
N GLY A 222 -4.04 13.95 20.04
CA GLY A 222 -4.22 13.63 18.63
C GLY A 222 -4.54 12.15 18.37
N ILE A 223 -3.83 11.25 19.05
CA ILE A 223 -4.04 9.80 18.94
C ILE A 223 -5.37 9.39 19.61
N GLU A 224 -5.70 9.98 20.77
CA GLU A 224 -7.00 9.79 21.44
C GLU A 224 -8.16 10.22 20.53
N ARG A 225 -8.01 11.35 19.83
CA ARG A 225 -8.99 11.79 18.83
C ARG A 225 -9.15 10.74 17.73
N TRP A 226 -8.06 10.25 17.14
CA TRP A 226 -8.15 9.20 16.11
C TRP A 226 -8.83 7.93 16.62
N LYS A 227 -8.51 7.50 17.85
CA LYS A 227 -9.20 6.38 18.48
C LYS A 227 -10.70 6.63 18.61
N SER A 228 -11.10 7.82 19.04
CA SER A 228 -12.51 8.20 19.15
C SER A 228 -13.23 8.26 17.80
N GLU A 229 -12.48 8.46 16.71
CA GLU A 229 -12.95 8.44 15.32
C GLU A 229 -12.88 7.03 14.70
N GLY A 230 -12.64 5.98 15.50
CA GLY A 230 -12.68 4.58 15.07
C GLY A 230 -11.34 3.96 14.68
N ALA A 231 -10.22 4.67 14.83
CA ALA A 231 -8.91 4.09 14.55
C ALA A 231 -8.54 3.01 15.57
N VAL A 232 -8.04 1.88 15.08
CA VAL A 232 -7.66 0.72 15.93
C VAL A 232 -6.15 0.60 16.15
N GLY A 233 -5.36 1.45 15.50
CA GLY A 233 -3.92 1.35 15.53
C GLY A 233 -3.21 2.46 14.77
N LEU A 234 -1.88 2.44 14.88
CA LEU A 234 -0.99 3.30 14.13
C LEU A 234 -0.14 2.49 13.17
N LYS A 235 0.20 3.10 12.02
CA LYS A 235 1.07 2.52 11.00
C LYS A 235 2.45 3.18 11.04
N THR A 236 3.50 2.36 11.01
CA THR A 236 4.88 2.80 10.84
C THR A 236 5.65 1.84 9.91
N ARG A 237 6.95 2.07 9.74
CA ARG A 237 7.87 1.20 8.99
C ARG A 237 8.91 0.61 9.92
N ALA A 238 9.41 -0.57 9.56
CA ALA A 238 10.59 -1.14 10.19
C ALA A 238 11.82 -0.33 9.79
N GLN A 239 12.37 0.44 10.72
CA GLN A 239 13.54 1.27 10.49
C GLN A 239 14.41 1.33 11.74
N PRO A 240 15.73 1.60 11.61
CA PRO A 240 16.60 1.72 12.76
C PRO A 240 16.05 2.74 13.76
N ASN A 241 15.88 2.31 15.01
CA ASN A 241 15.46 3.16 16.11
C ASN A 241 16.40 2.92 17.29
N ASP A 242 17.18 3.94 17.64
CA ASP A 242 18.11 3.86 18.76
C ASP A 242 17.34 3.98 20.10
N PRO A 243 17.95 3.58 21.23
CA PRO A 243 17.40 3.86 22.55
C PRO A 243 17.11 5.37 22.72
N PRO A 244 15.96 5.75 23.30
CA PRO A 244 15.55 7.15 23.37
C PRO A 244 16.47 7.97 24.30
N ASP A 245 16.92 9.13 23.82
CA ASP A 245 17.66 10.13 24.61
C ASP A 245 16.82 11.41 24.77
N ARG A 246 16.21 11.57 25.95
CA ARG A 246 15.34 12.72 26.25
C ARG A 246 16.06 14.06 26.10
N LYS A 247 17.30 14.16 26.57
CA LYS A 247 18.04 15.42 26.53
C LYS A 247 18.31 15.83 25.09
N ALA A 248 18.76 14.90 24.26
CA ALA A 248 18.99 15.16 22.84
C ALA A 248 17.69 15.51 22.11
N ALA A 249 16.56 14.86 22.44
CA ALA A 249 15.25 15.16 21.88
C ALA A 249 14.76 16.56 22.27
N GLU A 250 14.88 16.96 23.54
CA GLU A 250 14.54 18.32 23.99
C GLU A 250 15.36 19.40 23.28
N GLU A 251 16.67 19.19 23.15
CA GLU A 251 17.56 20.11 22.45
C GLU A 251 17.18 20.21 20.96
N ALA A 252 16.87 19.08 20.32
CA ALA A 252 16.42 19.05 18.93
C ALA A 252 15.06 19.75 18.77
N PHE A 253 14.09 19.49 19.64
CA PHE A 253 12.77 20.11 19.61
C PHE A 253 12.83 21.62 19.81
N LYS A 254 13.62 22.10 20.79
CA LYS A 254 13.87 23.54 21.00
C LYS A 254 14.46 24.18 19.75
N LYS A 255 15.40 23.52 19.06
CA LYS A 255 15.94 24.04 17.79
C LYS A 255 14.87 24.07 16.70
N ILE A 256 13.98 23.07 16.62
CA ILE A 256 12.86 23.05 15.65
C ILE A 256 11.93 24.25 15.86
N LEU A 257 11.54 24.54 17.09
CA LEU A 257 10.73 25.72 17.42
C LEU A 257 11.44 27.04 17.07
N ASN A 258 12.78 27.05 17.04
CA ASN A 258 13.61 28.21 16.70
C ASN A 258 14.20 28.14 15.27
N GLY A 259 13.43 27.60 14.30
CA GLY A 259 13.80 27.61 12.88
C GLY A 259 14.65 26.42 12.39
N GLY A 260 14.82 25.38 13.22
CA GLY A 260 15.28 24.04 12.82
C GLY A 260 16.78 23.87 12.54
N LYS A 261 17.57 24.95 12.45
CA LYS A 261 18.98 24.86 12.08
C LYS A 261 19.78 24.01 13.09
N GLY A 262 20.39 22.93 12.61
CA GLY A 262 21.23 22.04 13.42
C GLY A 262 20.46 21.20 14.45
N ALA A 263 19.13 21.04 14.28
CA ALA A 263 18.34 20.11 15.07
C ALA A 263 18.74 18.66 14.75
N ASN A 264 18.92 17.83 15.78
CA ASN A 264 19.14 16.39 15.61
C ASN A 264 17.79 15.70 15.40
N LEU A 265 17.31 15.69 14.16
CA LEU A 265 16.00 15.12 13.80
C LEU A 265 15.92 13.62 14.13
N LYS A 266 17.02 12.88 14.06
CA LYS A 266 17.05 11.46 14.39
C LYS A 266 16.79 11.23 15.88
N ALA A 267 17.48 11.96 16.76
CA ALA A 267 17.27 11.83 18.20
C ALA A 267 15.83 12.20 18.61
N LEU A 268 15.28 13.26 18.02
CA LEU A 268 13.88 13.63 18.24
C LEU A 268 12.91 12.54 17.75
N TYR A 269 13.10 12.05 16.53
CA TYR A 269 12.28 10.98 15.96
C TYR A 269 12.33 9.71 16.83
N ASP A 270 13.54 9.27 17.21
CA ASP A 270 13.71 8.06 17.98
C ASP A 270 13.01 8.15 19.34
N TYR A 271 13.13 9.30 20.01
CA TYR A 271 12.42 9.57 21.25
C TYR A 271 10.90 9.55 21.06
N LEU A 272 10.37 10.28 20.08
CA LEU A 272 8.93 10.39 19.85
C LEU A 272 8.29 9.05 19.46
N VAL A 273 8.95 8.22 18.66
CA VAL A 273 8.44 6.87 18.33
C VAL A 273 8.27 6.03 19.59
N ASN A 274 9.24 6.06 20.51
CA ASN A 274 9.17 5.28 21.75
C ASN A 274 8.02 5.78 22.64
N GLU A 275 7.87 7.09 22.80
CA GLU A 275 6.75 7.68 23.56
C GLU A 275 5.39 7.36 22.93
N ILE A 276 5.28 7.40 21.60
CA ILE A 276 4.04 7.06 20.89
C ILE A 276 3.70 5.57 21.02
N MET A 277 4.69 4.67 21.08
CA MET A 277 4.45 3.25 21.36
C MET A 277 3.88 3.03 22.76
N GLU A 278 4.33 3.78 23.77
CA GLU A 278 3.73 3.76 25.11
C GLU A 278 2.31 4.34 25.12
N ILE A 279 2.06 5.42 24.37
CA ILE A 279 0.69 5.94 24.17
C ILE A 279 -0.22 4.87 23.55
N CYS A 280 0.27 4.13 22.55
CA CYS A 280 -0.49 3.04 21.94
C CYS A 280 -0.80 1.93 22.95
N ALA A 281 0.14 1.58 23.83
CA ALA A 281 -0.10 0.61 24.89
C ALA A 281 -1.18 1.07 25.87
N ASP A 282 -1.11 2.32 26.32
CA ASP A 282 -2.11 2.90 27.24
C ASP A 282 -3.50 2.99 26.61
N LEU A 283 -3.55 3.20 25.30
CA LEU A 283 -4.79 3.31 24.54
C LEU A 283 -5.23 1.98 23.91
N ASP A 284 -4.58 0.85 24.19
CA ASP A 284 -4.89 -0.46 23.57
C ASP A 284 -5.01 -0.38 22.03
N MET A 285 -4.06 0.32 21.41
CA MET A 285 -3.94 0.46 19.95
C MET A 285 -2.79 -0.38 19.43
N VAL A 286 -2.99 -1.04 18.28
CA VAL A 286 -1.94 -1.87 17.64
C VAL A 286 -0.98 -0.99 16.83
N VAL A 287 0.31 -1.28 16.90
CA VAL A 287 1.31 -0.71 15.99
C VAL A 287 1.54 -1.67 14.83
N ALA A 288 0.94 -1.35 13.68
CA ALA A 288 1.20 -2.01 12.42
C ALA A 288 2.54 -1.53 11.85
N VAL A 289 3.45 -2.46 11.57
CA VAL A 289 4.82 -2.17 11.12
C VAL A 289 5.00 -2.71 9.71
N HIS A 290 5.15 -1.82 8.73
CA HIS A 290 5.57 -2.20 7.39
C HIS A 290 6.98 -2.77 7.44
N ALA A 291 7.13 -4.08 7.27
CA ALA A 291 8.43 -4.76 7.38
C ALA A 291 8.94 -5.35 6.06
N GLY A 292 8.09 -5.43 5.04
CA GLY A 292 8.46 -5.90 3.71
C GLY A 292 8.76 -4.78 2.71
N MET A 293 8.93 -5.17 1.45
CA MET A 293 9.31 -4.29 0.35
C MET A 293 8.48 -3.01 0.29
N TRP A 294 9.17 -1.87 0.28
CA TRP A 294 8.60 -0.56 -0.07
C TRP A 294 9.65 0.20 -0.89
N GLY A 295 9.36 0.40 -2.18
CA GLY A 295 10.32 1.02 -3.10
C GLY A 295 11.52 0.11 -3.32
N ASP A 296 12.71 0.58 -2.96
CA ASP A 296 13.93 -0.23 -3.02
C ASP A 296 13.93 -1.27 -1.90
N PHE A 297 13.79 -2.54 -2.25
CA PHE A 297 13.70 -3.63 -1.29
C PHE A 297 14.94 -3.78 -0.40
N ARG A 298 16.03 -3.02 -0.60
CA ARG A 298 17.25 -3.10 0.21
C ARG A 298 17.25 -2.18 1.44
N VAL A 299 16.28 -1.27 1.57
CA VAL A 299 16.34 -0.17 2.55
C VAL A 299 15.55 -0.40 3.83
N LEU A 300 14.71 -1.44 3.89
CA LEU A 300 13.78 -1.67 4.97
C LEU A 300 13.94 -3.11 5.43
N ASP A 301 14.34 -3.36 6.69
CA ASP A 301 14.63 -4.71 7.20
C ASP A 301 13.80 -5.00 8.47
N PRO A 302 13.07 -6.14 8.55
CA PRO A 302 12.28 -6.50 9.73
C PRO A 302 13.11 -6.58 11.02
N LYS A 303 14.42 -6.90 10.91
CA LYS A 303 15.32 -7.02 12.06
C LYS A 303 15.50 -5.71 12.82
N HIS A 304 15.19 -4.58 12.22
CA HIS A 304 15.20 -3.28 12.92
C HIS A 304 14.23 -3.24 14.11
N MET A 305 13.23 -4.12 14.13
CA MET A 305 12.26 -4.19 15.22
C MET A 305 12.72 -5.07 16.39
N ILE A 306 13.74 -5.91 16.22
CA ILE A 306 14.29 -6.78 17.29
C ILE A 306 14.64 -6.00 18.55
N PRO A 307 15.36 -4.86 18.50
CA PRO A 307 15.64 -4.07 19.70
C PRO A 307 14.46 -3.22 20.17
N VAL A 308 13.40 -3.05 19.37
CA VAL A 308 12.23 -2.21 19.69
C VAL A 308 11.21 -2.98 20.52
N PHE A 309 10.85 -4.20 20.10
CA PHE A 309 9.85 -5.02 20.80
C PHE A 309 10.10 -5.22 22.30
N PRO A 310 11.30 -5.61 22.76
CA PRO A 310 11.55 -5.78 24.20
C PRO A 310 11.57 -4.47 24.98
N ARG A 311 11.73 -3.31 24.33
CA ARG A 311 11.60 -2.00 24.99
C ARG A 311 10.14 -1.63 25.28
N HIS A 312 9.20 -2.17 24.50
CA HIS A 312 7.77 -1.85 24.59
C HIS A 312 6.91 -3.10 24.85
N PRO A 313 7.10 -3.82 25.96
CA PRO A 313 6.44 -5.09 26.22
C PRO A 313 4.91 -4.99 26.41
N ARG A 314 4.38 -3.78 26.63
CA ARG A 314 2.94 -3.53 26.73
C ARG A 314 2.28 -3.19 25.39
N THR A 315 3.07 -2.84 24.37
CA THR A 315 2.57 -2.45 23.05
C THR A 315 2.35 -3.68 22.19
N ARG A 316 1.19 -3.74 21.52
CA ARG A 316 0.90 -4.80 20.55
C ARG A 316 1.43 -4.40 19.19
N PHE A 317 2.16 -5.30 18.54
CA PHE A 317 2.72 -5.10 17.22
C PHE A 317 2.12 -6.08 16.21
N ASP A 318 1.94 -5.62 14.98
CA ASP A 318 1.64 -6.47 13.82
C ASP A 318 2.69 -6.21 12.73
N LEU A 319 3.42 -7.25 12.33
CA LEU A 319 4.56 -7.13 11.42
C LEU A 319 4.12 -7.47 9.98
N TYR A 320 3.83 -6.42 9.20
CA TYR A 320 3.22 -6.52 7.89
C TYR A 320 4.16 -7.06 6.81
N HIS A 321 3.56 -7.62 5.76
CA HIS A 321 4.21 -8.09 4.53
C HIS A 321 5.26 -9.20 4.75
N MET A 322 5.22 -9.85 5.91
CA MET A 322 6.09 -10.97 6.28
C MET A 322 7.58 -10.65 6.06
N GLY A 323 7.96 -9.38 6.19
CA GLY A 323 9.33 -8.93 5.95
C GLY A 323 9.90 -9.18 4.56
N MET A 324 9.09 -9.39 3.51
CA MET A 324 9.59 -9.72 2.17
C MET A 324 10.71 -8.76 1.69
N PRO A 325 11.88 -9.24 1.23
CA PRO A 325 12.28 -10.63 1.00
C PRO A 325 12.87 -11.41 2.19
N TRP A 326 13.00 -10.80 3.38
CA TRP A 326 13.50 -11.41 4.62
C TRP A 326 12.43 -12.20 5.38
N VAL A 327 11.69 -13.05 4.67
CA VAL A 327 10.59 -13.85 5.23
C VAL A 327 11.07 -14.78 6.35
N ARG A 328 12.27 -15.35 6.21
CA ARG A 328 12.86 -16.23 7.24
C ARG A 328 13.18 -15.49 8.53
N ASP A 329 13.75 -14.30 8.41
CA ASP A 329 14.09 -13.48 9.57
C ASP A 329 12.80 -13.11 10.33
N THR A 330 11.76 -12.74 9.60
CA THR A 330 10.43 -12.44 10.17
C THR A 330 9.84 -13.63 10.92
N GLY A 331 9.93 -14.84 10.36
CA GLY A 331 9.43 -16.06 11.02
C GLY A 331 10.21 -16.48 12.27
N VAL A 332 11.40 -15.90 12.54
CA VAL A 332 12.15 -16.10 13.79
C VAL A 332 11.84 -15.02 14.83
N ILE A 333 11.41 -13.84 14.37
CA ILE A 333 11.07 -12.69 15.22
C ILE A 333 9.70 -12.87 15.89
N GLY A 334 8.71 -13.36 15.13
CA GLY A 334 7.39 -13.73 15.64
C GLY A 334 7.42 -15.05 16.38
#